data_AF-E4YZ15-F1
#
_entry.id   AF-E4YZ15-F1
#
_cell.length_a   1.000
_cell.length_b   1.000
_cell.length_c   1.000
_cell.angle_alpha   90.00
_cell.angle_beta   90.00
_cell.angle_gamma   90.00
#
_symmetry.space_group_name_H-M   'P 1'
#
loop_
_entity.id
_entity.type
_entity.pdbx_description
1 polymer ?
#
loop_
_entity_poly.entity_id
_entity_poly.type
_entity_poly.pdbx_seq_one_letter_code
_entity_poly.pdbx_strand_id
1 'polypeptide(L)'
;ATMPEYTSYFKQLREKYITPENHESVKVLSSIISTISRINRVCPAGSFFDASTKLIALLASDSKWATSQQDCLELWTRMESAIEHECHKSISHFGFLSYKSSKTADPFKWPTHFSTLREMVCTICGKRKDSRVEKLHMLTLDQKYSPNTLLTDLETSLEHYFKPETLIVNCEGCSTTSDGGESGGSSVMPSFDSSPEISLQDSIHKKTLSFASLPKYLCIQVTALWDPVSVNSFRNLRPWRYPDCLDLSKYCFLQQFQPDKIINSKIYHLEAIIVHVGFDNCGHYYTLRKIDNAWYMCNDALIQRVLTGLNQNGAYILLYTR
;
A
#
# COMPACT_ATOMS: atom_id res chain seq x y z
N ALA A 1 2.31 -24.81 -3.08
CA ALA A 1 1.39 -23.67 -2.92
C ALA A 1 0.69 -23.45 -4.25
N THR A 2 -0.63 -23.58 -4.31
CA THR A 2 -1.38 -23.23 -5.52
C THR A 2 -1.86 -21.79 -5.39
N MET A 3 -1.55 -20.94 -6.37
CA MET A 3 -2.07 -19.58 -6.52
C MET A 3 -2.96 -19.50 -7.77
N PRO A 4 -4.06 -20.28 -7.83
CA PRO A 4 -4.88 -20.37 -9.04
C PRO A 4 -5.55 -19.04 -9.37
N GLU A 5 -5.90 -18.25 -8.35
CA GLU A 5 -6.53 -16.94 -8.53
C GLU A 5 -5.60 -15.94 -9.24
N TYR A 6 -4.33 -15.85 -8.83
CA TYR A 6 -3.34 -15.00 -9.51
C TYR A 6 -3.05 -15.50 -10.92
N THR A 7 -3.01 -16.82 -11.13
CA THR A 7 -2.86 -17.41 -12.47
C THR A 7 -4.01 -16.98 -13.37
N SER A 8 -5.24 -17.06 -12.88
CA SER A 8 -6.44 -16.64 -13.60
C SER A 8 -6.42 -15.14 -13.87
N TYR A 9 -6.09 -14.32 -12.87
CA TYR A 9 -5.98 -12.86 -13.01
C TYR A 9 -4.97 -12.46 -14.09
N PHE A 10 -3.74 -12.98 -14.03
CA PHE A 10 -2.72 -12.64 -15.03
C PHE A 10 -3.05 -13.19 -16.42
N LYS A 11 -3.74 -14.34 -16.51
CA LYS A 11 -4.24 -14.85 -17.81
C LYS A 11 -5.33 -13.96 -18.39
N GLN A 12 -6.32 -13.54 -17.60
CA GLN A 12 -7.35 -12.60 -18.04
C GLN A 12 -6.74 -11.26 -18.46
N LEU A 13 -5.76 -10.78 -17.71
CA LEU A 13 -5.01 -9.58 -18.06
C LEU A 13 -4.26 -9.79 -19.39
N ARG A 14 -3.57 -10.92 -19.56
CA ARG A 14 -2.90 -11.27 -20.82
C ARG A 14 -3.88 -11.30 -21.99
N GLU A 15 -5.05 -11.93 -21.84
CA GLU A 15 -6.07 -11.99 -22.88
C GLU A 15 -6.65 -10.61 -23.23
N LYS A 16 -6.77 -9.72 -22.24
CA LYS A 16 -7.26 -8.35 -22.44
C LYS A 16 -6.26 -7.46 -23.19
N TYR A 17 -4.96 -7.66 -22.99
CA TYR A 17 -3.92 -6.76 -23.50
C TYR A 17 -3.07 -7.35 -24.64
N ILE A 18 -3.02 -8.68 -24.81
CA ILE A 18 -2.30 -9.32 -25.92
C ILE A 18 -3.21 -9.52 -27.12
N THR A 19 -2.75 -9.03 -28.26
CA THR A 19 -3.28 -9.30 -29.59
C THR A 19 -2.22 -10.05 -30.41
N PRO A 20 -2.58 -10.67 -31.56
CA PRO A 20 -1.61 -11.33 -32.43
C PRO A 20 -0.44 -10.41 -32.86
N GLU A 21 -0.69 -9.10 -32.93
CA GLU A 21 0.25 -8.09 -33.41
C GLU A 21 1.26 -7.63 -32.34
N ASN A 22 0.92 -7.72 -31.06
CA ASN A 22 1.77 -7.23 -29.96
C ASN A 22 2.37 -8.36 -29.09
N HIS A 23 2.19 -9.62 -29.49
CA HIS A 23 2.61 -10.80 -28.72
C HIS A 23 4.09 -10.78 -28.31
N GLU A 24 4.98 -10.23 -29.15
CA GLU A 24 6.41 -10.13 -28.83
C GLU A 24 6.76 -9.03 -27.82
N SER A 25 5.86 -8.08 -27.60
CA SER A 25 6.05 -6.94 -26.69
C SER A 25 5.70 -7.23 -25.22
N VAL A 26 4.98 -8.33 -24.96
CA VAL A 26 4.44 -8.68 -23.63
C VAL A 26 5.28 -9.79 -22.99
N LYS A 27 6.48 -9.42 -22.54
CA LYS A 27 7.50 -10.34 -22.05
C LYS A 27 7.40 -10.57 -20.54
N VAL A 28 7.12 -9.52 -19.77
CA VAL A 28 7.01 -9.56 -18.30
C VAL A 28 5.79 -10.37 -17.89
N LEU A 29 4.61 -10.04 -18.40
CA LEU A 29 3.38 -10.81 -18.11
C LEU A 29 3.49 -12.29 -18.49
N SER A 30 4.06 -12.58 -19.66
CA SER A 30 4.30 -13.96 -20.10
C SER A 30 5.26 -14.70 -19.17
N SER A 31 6.33 -14.02 -18.71
CA SER A 31 7.27 -14.58 -17.75
C SER A 31 6.62 -14.85 -16.40
N ILE A 32 5.80 -13.93 -15.88
CA ILE A 32 5.08 -14.09 -14.61
C ILE A 32 4.12 -15.28 -14.68
N ILE A 33 3.30 -15.37 -15.73
CA ILE A 33 2.36 -16.48 -15.91
C ILE A 33 3.10 -17.81 -15.97
N SER A 34 4.22 -17.87 -16.70
CA SER A 34 5.07 -19.06 -16.76
C SER A 34 5.62 -19.42 -15.38
N THR A 35 6.15 -18.45 -14.64
CA THR A 35 6.69 -18.66 -13.28
C THR A 35 5.61 -19.18 -12.32
N ILE A 36 4.46 -18.50 -12.23
CA ILE A 36 3.35 -18.93 -11.35
C ILE A 36 2.82 -20.30 -11.77
N SER A 37 2.69 -20.56 -13.07
CA SER A 37 2.22 -21.86 -13.57
C SER A 37 3.16 -23.00 -13.19
N ARG A 38 4.48 -22.74 -13.14
CA ARG A 38 5.46 -23.72 -12.67
C ARG A 38 5.42 -23.87 -11.15
N ILE A 39 5.27 -22.78 -10.37
CA ILE A 39 5.10 -22.82 -8.90
C ILE A 39 3.89 -23.68 -8.50
N ASN A 40 2.80 -23.59 -9.28
CA ASN A 40 1.57 -24.33 -9.03
C ASN A 40 1.64 -25.82 -9.38
N ARG A 41 2.74 -26.31 -9.98
CA ARG A 41 2.90 -27.74 -10.26
C ARG A 41 3.20 -28.48 -8.95
N VAL A 42 2.58 -29.64 -8.78
CA VAL A 42 2.99 -30.58 -7.73
C VAL A 42 4.34 -31.14 -8.14
N CYS A 43 5.37 -30.83 -7.38
CA CYS A 43 6.72 -31.31 -7.62
C CYS A 43 7.06 -32.42 -6.62
N PRO A 44 7.85 -33.44 -7.03
CA PRO A 44 8.38 -34.44 -6.10
C PRO A 44 9.20 -33.79 -4.97
N ALA A 45 9.28 -34.47 -3.82
CA ALA A 45 10.16 -34.04 -2.74
C ALA A 45 11.62 -33.90 -3.23
N GLY A 46 12.32 -32.84 -2.78
CA GLY A 46 13.67 -32.52 -3.24
C GLY A 46 13.75 -31.75 -4.56
N SER A 47 12.61 -31.39 -5.17
CA SER A 47 12.62 -30.54 -6.36
C SER A 47 13.09 -29.13 -6.03
N PHE A 48 14.08 -28.64 -6.79
CA PHE A 48 14.51 -27.25 -6.77
C PHE A 48 13.89 -26.48 -7.93
N PHE A 49 13.61 -25.20 -7.72
CA PHE A 49 12.92 -24.37 -8.70
C PHE A 49 13.60 -23.01 -8.89
N ASP A 50 14.34 -22.85 -10.00
CA ASP A 50 14.70 -21.52 -10.48
C ASP A 50 13.52 -20.89 -11.24
N ALA A 51 12.78 -20.10 -10.48
CA ALA A 51 11.55 -19.42 -10.85
C ALA A 51 11.76 -18.08 -11.55
N SER A 52 12.81 -17.39 -11.13
CA SER A 52 12.81 -15.94 -11.04
C SER A 52 13.95 -15.33 -11.84
N THR A 53 15.00 -16.06 -12.20
CA THR A 53 16.13 -15.51 -12.96
C THR A 53 15.70 -14.79 -14.24
N LYS A 54 14.78 -15.39 -15.02
CA LYS A 54 14.26 -14.75 -16.24
C LYS A 54 13.40 -13.52 -15.94
N LEU A 55 12.55 -13.58 -14.91
CA LEU A 55 11.71 -12.45 -14.52
C LEU A 55 12.56 -11.30 -13.98
N ILE A 56 13.52 -11.59 -13.12
CA ILE A 56 14.47 -10.64 -12.54
C ILE A 56 15.29 -10.00 -13.66
N ALA A 57 15.78 -10.77 -14.64
CA ALA A 57 16.50 -10.23 -15.79
C ALA A 57 15.65 -9.23 -16.60
N LEU A 58 14.35 -9.52 -16.77
CA LEU A 58 13.42 -8.59 -17.44
C LEU A 58 13.16 -7.33 -16.61
N LEU A 59 13.05 -7.46 -15.27
CA LEU A 59 12.80 -6.34 -14.36
C LEU A 59 14.04 -5.48 -14.09
N ALA A 60 15.23 -6.04 -14.24
CA ALA A 60 16.48 -5.38 -13.90
C ALA A 60 17.10 -4.58 -15.05
N SER A 61 16.65 -4.76 -16.31
CA SER A 61 17.07 -3.99 -17.50
C SER A 61 18.54 -3.49 -17.44
N ASP A 62 19.51 -4.40 -17.55
CA ASP A 62 20.97 -4.18 -17.52
C ASP A 62 21.57 -3.53 -16.25
N SER A 63 20.78 -3.34 -15.19
CA SER A 63 21.28 -2.79 -13.93
C SER A 63 21.96 -3.86 -13.06
N LYS A 64 23.01 -3.45 -12.34
CA LYS A 64 23.62 -4.24 -11.25
C LYS A 64 22.65 -4.55 -10.09
N TRP A 65 21.44 -4.01 -10.12
CA TRP A 65 20.44 -4.13 -9.06
C TRP A 65 20.15 -5.59 -8.69
N ALA A 66 20.02 -6.48 -9.67
CA ALA A 66 19.74 -7.90 -9.44
C ALA A 66 20.92 -8.68 -8.82
N THR A 67 22.12 -8.08 -8.80
CA THR A 67 23.36 -8.74 -8.33
C THR A 67 23.78 -8.34 -6.92
N SER A 68 23.03 -7.45 -6.26
CA SER A 68 23.22 -7.06 -4.86
C SER A 68 21.95 -7.32 -4.05
N GLN A 69 22.05 -7.24 -2.72
CA GLN A 69 20.87 -7.28 -1.86
C GLN A 69 19.98 -6.07 -2.14
N GLN A 70 18.66 -6.30 -2.14
CA GLN A 70 17.63 -5.30 -2.47
C GLN A 70 16.45 -5.41 -1.51
N ASP A 71 15.62 -4.36 -1.48
CA ASP A 71 14.35 -4.39 -0.79
C ASP A 71 13.31 -5.18 -1.61
N CYS A 72 12.64 -6.14 -0.97
CA CYS A 72 11.56 -6.90 -1.60
C CYS A 72 10.36 -6.01 -1.98
N LEU A 73 10.16 -4.88 -1.31
CA LEU A 73 9.15 -3.89 -1.68
C LEU A 73 9.52 -3.19 -3.00
N GLU A 74 10.80 -2.88 -3.21
CA GLU A 74 11.24 -2.30 -4.48
C GLU A 74 11.04 -3.28 -5.63
N LEU A 75 11.35 -4.57 -5.42
CA LEU A 75 11.05 -5.62 -6.39
C LEU A 75 9.54 -5.67 -6.72
N TRP A 76 8.67 -5.56 -5.71
CA TRP A 76 7.22 -5.53 -5.87
C TRP A 76 6.77 -4.35 -6.75
N THR A 77 7.19 -3.14 -6.40
CA THR A 77 6.85 -1.90 -7.14
C THR A 77 7.35 -1.95 -8.58
N ARG A 78 8.55 -2.48 -8.81
CA ARG A 78 9.10 -2.66 -10.17
C ARG A 78 8.29 -3.65 -10.97
N MET A 79 7.87 -4.75 -10.36
CA MET A 79 7.01 -5.74 -11.01
C MET A 79 5.65 -5.13 -11.40
N GLU A 80 5.00 -4.40 -10.49
CA GLU A 80 3.74 -3.69 -10.76
C GLU A 80 3.92 -2.68 -11.91
N SER A 81 4.95 -1.83 -11.83
CA SER A 81 5.22 -0.79 -12.83
C SER A 81 5.51 -1.38 -14.21
N ALA A 82 6.26 -2.49 -14.27
CA ALA A 82 6.57 -3.16 -15.53
C ALA A 82 5.32 -3.75 -16.20
N ILE A 83 4.41 -4.32 -15.40
CA ILE A 83 3.14 -4.86 -15.91
C ILE A 83 2.22 -3.73 -16.35
N GLU A 84 2.09 -2.67 -15.56
CA GLU A 84 1.29 -1.50 -15.92
C GLU A 84 1.78 -0.88 -17.23
N HIS A 85 3.10 -0.75 -17.39
CA HIS A 85 3.72 -0.26 -18.61
C HIS A 85 3.44 -1.14 -19.83
N GLU A 86 3.54 -2.47 -19.69
CA GLU A 86 3.18 -3.41 -20.77
C GLU A 86 1.69 -3.30 -21.13
N CYS A 87 0.80 -3.15 -20.14
CA CYS A 87 -0.63 -2.97 -20.36
C CYS A 87 -0.93 -1.63 -21.08
N HIS A 88 -0.31 -0.52 -20.67
CA HIS A 88 -0.51 0.80 -21.28
C HIS A 88 0.05 0.87 -22.70
N LYS A 89 1.24 0.33 -22.97
CA LYS A 89 1.80 0.24 -24.33
C LYS A 89 0.91 -0.54 -25.28
N SER A 90 0.30 -1.61 -24.79
CA SER A 90 -0.61 -2.43 -25.58
C SER A 90 -1.88 -1.67 -25.98
N ILE A 91 -2.37 -0.75 -25.13
CA ILE A 91 -3.48 0.17 -25.47
C ILE A 91 -3.01 1.26 -26.46
N SER A 92 -1.83 1.85 -26.26
CA SER A 92 -1.38 2.98 -27.08
C SER A 92 -1.02 2.58 -28.53
N HIS A 93 -0.60 1.33 -28.76
CA HIS A 93 -0.36 0.83 -30.13
C HIS A 93 -1.64 0.75 -30.97
N PHE A 94 -2.82 0.65 -30.34
CA PHE A 94 -4.13 0.71 -31.00
C PHE A 94 -4.56 2.14 -31.40
N GLY A 95 -3.81 3.17 -30.99
CA GLY A 95 -4.28 4.55 -30.94
C GLY A 95 -3.79 5.49 -32.04
N PHE A 96 -3.86 5.09 -33.32
CA PHE A 96 -3.97 6.08 -34.42
C PHE A 96 -5.44 6.47 -34.72
N LEU A 97 -6.40 5.91 -33.98
CA LEU A 97 -7.82 6.27 -34.06
C LEU A 97 -8.31 6.84 -32.72
N SER A 98 -8.41 8.17 -32.70
CA SER A 98 -9.25 8.96 -31.78
C SER A 98 -8.86 8.99 -30.30
N TYR A 99 -8.42 10.16 -29.87
CA TYR A 99 -8.28 10.66 -28.49
C TYR A 99 -9.52 10.45 -27.57
N LYS A 100 -10.64 9.91 -28.10
CA LYS A 100 -11.87 9.63 -27.35
C LYS A 100 -11.99 8.20 -26.80
N SER A 101 -11.13 7.24 -27.16
CA SER A 101 -11.21 5.85 -26.65
C SER A 101 -10.56 5.63 -25.27
N SER A 102 -9.79 6.61 -24.77
CA SER A 102 -9.15 6.55 -23.44
C SER A 102 -10.12 6.41 -22.26
N LYS A 103 -11.42 6.68 -22.46
CA LYS A 103 -12.45 6.59 -21.41
C LYS A 103 -13.07 5.19 -21.22
N THR A 104 -12.82 4.23 -22.12
CA THR A 104 -13.50 2.91 -22.09
C THR A 104 -12.60 1.75 -21.68
N ALA A 105 -11.28 1.93 -21.62
CA ALA A 105 -10.40 0.91 -21.06
C ALA A 105 -10.37 1.05 -19.54
N ASP A 106 -10.89 0.06 -18.81
CA ASP A 106 -10.72 0.05 -17.35
C ASP A 106 -9.24 0.16 -17.01
N PRO A 107 -8.85 1.12 -16.14
CA PRO A 107 -7.48 1.27 -15.73
C PRO A 107 -7.00 -0.03 -15.08
N PHE A 108 -5.74 -0.38 -15.33
CA PHE A 108 -5.10 -1.50 -14.68
C PHE A 108 -5.27 -1.39 -13.16
N LYS A 109 -5.85 -2.42 -12.54
CA LYS A 109 -6.14 -2.43 -11.10
C LYS A 109 -5.53 -3.66 -10.48
N TRP A 110 -4.40 -3.47 -9.81
CA TRP A 110 -3.79 -4.52 -9.02
C TRP A 110 -4.69 -4.92 -7.84
N PRO A 111 -4.77 -6.20 -7.46
CA PRO A 111 -5.71 -6.65 -6.44
C PRO A 111 -5.36 -6.18 -5.01
N THR A 112 -4.17 -5.62 -4.80
CA THR A 112 -3.78 -4.96 -3.55
C THR A 112 -4.08 -3.47 -3.51
N HIS A 113 -4.50 -2.86 -4.63
CA HIS A 113 -4.80 -1.44 -4.67
C HIS A 113 -6.06 -1.12 -3.85
N PHE A 114 -5.94 -0.10 -3.02
CA PHE A 114 -6.99 0.43 -2.18
C PHE A 114 -7.00 1.96 -2.25
N SER A 115 -7.95 2.59 -1.56
CA SER A 115 -7.97 4.06 -1.48
C SER A 115 -8.32 4.54 -0.09
N THR A 116 -7.68 5.63 0.32
CA THR A 116 -7.98 6.34 1.56
C THR A 116 -8.71 7.65 1.26
N LEU A 117 -9.53 8.09 2.20
CA LEU A 117 -10.16 9.40 2.19
C LEU A 117 -9.55 10.24 3.30
N ARG A 118 -9.06 11.42 2.93
CA ARG A 118 -8.57 12.45 3.84
C ARG A 118 -9.58 13.58 3.91
N GLU A 119 -10.05 13.89 5.11
CA GLU A 119 -10.93 15.03 5.38
C GLU A 119 -10.21 16.04 6.28
N MET A 120 -10.48 17.33 6.09
CA MET A 120 -9.97 18.40 6.95
C MET A 120 -11.08 19.39 7.26
N VAL A 121 -11.25 19.68 8.55
CA VAL A 121 -12.26 20.63 9.05
C VAL A 121 -11.59 21.66 9.93
N CYS A 122 -11.81 22.95 9.65
CA CYS A 122 -11.33 24.04 10.48
C CYS A 122 -12.01 23.96 11.86
N THR A 123 -11.22 24.01 12.94
CA THR A 123 -11.76 23.96 14.30
C THR A 123 -12.32 25.30 14.77
N ILE A 124 -12.07 26.39 14.04
CA ILE A 124 -12.53 27.75 14.36
C ILE A 124 -13.85 28.05 13.65
N CYS A 125 -13.88 28.04 12.32
CA CYS A 125 -15.08 28.40 11.54
C CYS A 125 -15.93 27.19 11.12
N GLY A 126 -15.49 25.96 11.38
CA GLY A 126 -16.19 24.74 10.99
C GLY A 126 -16.19 24.43 9.48
N LYS A 127 -15.63 25.31 8.63
CA LYS A 127 -15.55 25.08 7.18
C LYS A 127 -14.71 23.83 6.90
N ARG A 128 -15.25 22.96 6.06
CA ARG A 128 -14.58 21.75 5.56
C ARG A 128 -13.79 22.09 4.29
N LYS A 129 -12.55 21.60 4.19
CA LYS A 129 -11.79 21.61 2.93
C LYS A 129 -12.19 20.42 2.06
N ASP A 130 -11.95 20.53 0.75
CA ASP A 130 -12.22 19.44 -0.19
C ASP A 130 -11.56 18.14 0.26
N SER A 131 -12.36 17.08 0.28
CA SER A 131 -11.88 15.75 0.67
C SER A 131 -10.97 15.20 -0.42
N ARG A 132 -9.85 14.61 -0.03
CA ARG A 132 -8.87 14.04 -0.97
C ARG A 132 -8.91 12.52 -0.92
N VAL A 133 -9.03 11.90 -2.09
CA VAL A 133 -8.92 10.44 -2.23
C VAL A 133 -7.52 10.10 -2.74
N GLU A 134 -6.81 9.28 -1.99
CA GLU A 134 -5.47 8.80 -2.34
C GLU A 134 -5.54 7.31 -2.68
N LYS A 135 -4.88 6.89 -3.77
CA LYS A 135 -4.78 5.48 -4.17
C LYS A 135 -3.44 4.93 -3.69
N LEU A 136 -3.47 3.77 -3.04
CA LEU A 136 -2.31 3.13 -2.44
C LEU A 136 -2.29 1.64 -2.81
N HIS A 137 -1.10 1.03 -2.87
CA HIS A 137 -0.92 -0.41 -3.13
C HIS A 137 -0.50 -1.20 -1.89
N MET A 138 -0.01 -0.49 -0.85
CA MET A 138 0.43 -1.04 0.42
C MET A 138 0.18 -0.04 1.55
N LEU A 139 -0.13 -0.55 2.74
CA LEU A 139 -0.26 0.25 3.95
C LEU A 139 1.04 0.20 4.74
N THR A 140 1.76 1.32 4.80
CA THR A 140 2.99 1.43 5.58
C THR A 140 2.67 1.90 6.99
N LEU A 141 3.03 1.09 7.99
CA LEU A 141 2.78 1.36 9.41
C LEU A 141 4.08 1.41 10.19
N ASP A 142 4.21 2.44 11.03
CA ASP A 142 5.23 2.48 12.07
C ASP A 142 4.99 1.37 13.09
N GLN A 143 6.05 0.73 13.55
CA GLN A 143 5.97 -0.22 14.66
C GLN A 143 5.56 0.48 15.96
N LYS A 144 4.28 0.38 16.32
CA LYS A 144 3.82 0.68 17.68
C LYS A 144 3.69 -0.62 18.47
N TYR A 145 4.01 -0.54 19.75
CA TYR A 145 3.88 -1.66 20.68
C TYR A 145 2.73 -1.38 21.63
N SER A 146 1.79 -2.33 21.72
CA SER A 146 0.70 -2.18 22.66
C SER A 146 1.23 -2.28 24.09
N PRO A 147 0.90 -1.31 24.98
CA PRO A 147 1.16 -1.45 26.40
C PRO A 147 0.19 -2.47 27.05
N ASN A 148 -0.90 -2.83 26.37
CA ASN A 148 -1.92 -3.74 26.88
C ASN A 148 -1.91 -5.09 26.12
N THR A 149 -2.50 -6.11 26.75
CA THR A 149 -2.63 -7.45 26.18
C THR A 149 -3.85 -7.62 25.29
N LEU A 150 -4.82 -6.69 25.38
CA LEU A 150 -6.11 -6.75 24.68
C LEU A 150 -6.00 -6.42 23.19
N LEU A 151 -5.08 -5.54 22.82
CA LEU A 151 -4.79 -5.19 21.43
C LEU A 151 -3.44 -5.77 21.02
N THR A 152 -3.36 -6.22 19.77
CA THR A 152 -2.09 -6.54 19.16
C THR A 152 -1.29 -5.27 18.84
N ASP A 153 -0.01 -5.45 18.53
CA ASP A 153 0.88 -4.36 18.18
C ASP A 153 0.51 -3.80 16.77
N LEU A 154 0.03 -4.66 15.86
CA LEU A 154 -0.59 -4.24 14.60
C LEU A 154 -1.84 -3.38 14.80
N GLU A 155 -2.77 -3.80 15.66
CA GLU A 155 -3.99 -3.03 15.92
C GLU A 155 -3.67 -1.66 16.52
N THR A 156 -2.70 -1.61 17.43
CA THR A 156 -2.19 -0.35 18.01
C THR A 156 -1.59 0.56 16.93
N SER A 157 -0.86 -0.01 15.99
CA SER A 157 -0.25 0.72 14.87
C SER A 157 -1.30 1.27 13.90
N LEU A 158 -2.36 0.50 13.63
CA LEU A 158 -3.51 0.95 12.84
C LEU A 158 -4.28 2.07 13.55
N GLU A 159 -4.53 1.95 14.86
CA GLU A 159 -5.16 3.01 15.64
C GLU A 159 -4.35 4.30 15.62
N HIS A 160 -3.02 4.20 15.70
CA HIS A 160 -2.14 5.35 15.56
C HIS A 160 -2.21 5.96 14.14
N TYR A 161 -2.18 5.13 13.09
CA TYR A 161 -2.23 5.58 11.70
C TYR A 161 -3.53 6.32 11.35
N PHE A 162 -4.67 5.84 11.85
CA PHE A 162 -5.99 6.44 11.60
C PHE A 162 -6.39 7.48 12.67
N LYS A 163 -5.51 7.79 13.62
CA LYS A 163 -5.78 8.77 14.67
C LYS A 163 -5.99 10.15 14.04
N PRO A 164 -7.06 10.89 14.43
CA PRO A 164 -7.21 12.27 14.02
C PRO A 164 -6.04 13.12 14.49
N GLU A 165 -5.52 13.98 13.61
CA GLU A 165 -4.43 14.89 13.90
C GLU A 165 -4.85 16.35 13.70
N THR A 166 -4.11 17.24 14.34
CA THR A 166 -4.37 18.68 14.31
C THR A 166 -3.25 19.36 13.55
N LEU A 167 -3.60 20.13 12.51
CA LEU A 167 -2.65 20.81 11.62
C LEU A 167 -2.94 22.30 11.58
N ILE A 168 -1.90 23.12 11.43
CA ILE A 168 -2.03 24.55 11.14
C ILE A 168 -1.98 24.71 9.62
N VAL A 169 -3.06 25.19 9.03
CA VAL A 169 -3.16 25.42 7.58
C VAL A 169 -4.02 26.64 7.28
N ASN A 170 -3.78 27.28 6.14
CA ASN A 170 -4.54 28.44 5.68
C ASN A 170 -6.05 28.16 5.57
N CYS A 171 -6.88 29.09 6.00
CA CYS A 171 -8.35 28.97 6.03
C CYS A 171 -9.04 30.14 5.32
N GLU A 172 -9.62 29.88 4.16
CA GLU A 172 -10.44 30.87 3.43
C GLU A 172 -11.64 31.36 4.25
N GLY A 173 -12.25 30.49 5.07
CA GLY A 173 -13.40 30.85 5.89
C GLY A 173 -13.05 31.86 6.98
N CYS A 174 -11.91 31.67 7.66
CA CYS A 174 -11.44 32.62 8.67
C CYS A 174 -10.97 33.93 8.05
N SER A 175 -10.35 33.84 6.86
CA SER A 175 -9.83 35.01 6.13
C SER A 175 -10.93 35.95 5.61
N THR A 176 -12.14 35.43 5.42
CA THR A 176 -13.29 36.23 4.94
C THR A 176 -14.11 36.85 6.07
N THR A 177 -13.98 36.33 7.30
CA THR A 177 -14.68 36.86 8.49
C THR A 177 -13.93 37.98 9.20
N SER A 178 -12.62 38.13 8.96
CA SER A 178 -11.79 39.19 9.53
C SER A 178 -12.07 40.57 8.94
N ASP A 179 -12.70 40.65 7.76
CA ASP A 179 -12.99 41.92 7.07
C ASP A 179 -14.32 42.56 7.48
N GLY A 180 -15.06 41.95 8.42
CA GLY A 180 -16.38 42.43 8.88
C GLY A 180 -16.41 43.05 10.29
N GLY A 181 -15.27 43.22 10.94
CA GLY A 181 -15.18 43.78 12.29
C GLY A 181 -14.90 45.27 12.29
N GLU A 182 -15.88 46.07 12.72
CA GLU A 182 -15.71 47.48 13.04
C GLU A 182 -14.58 47.66 14.07
N SER A 183 -13.45 48.21 13.64
CA SER A 183 -12.51 48.91 14.53
C SER A 183 -12.02 50.15 13.81
N GLY A 184 -12.46 51.31 14.32
CA GLY A 184 -12.09 52.60 13.78
C GLY A 184 -10.59 52.89 13.89
N GLY A 185 -10.10 53.65 12.91
CA GLY A 185 -8.91 54.48 13.00
C GLY A 185 -7.57 53.81 12.73
N SER A 186 -7.09 53.89 11.48
CA SER A 186 -5.96 54.77 11.12
C SER A 186 -5.54 54.52 9.67
N SER A 187 -5.44 55.60 8.92
CA SER A 187 -5.03 55.67 7.52
C SER A 187 -3.54 55.35 7.34
N VAL A 188 -3.21 54.29 6.62
CA VAL A 188 -1.98 54.21 5.83
C VAL A 188 -2.29 53.46 4.53
N MET A 189 -2.15 54.15 3.40
CA MET A 189 -2.18 53.51 2.08
C MET A 189 -0.86 52.79 1.79
N PRO A 190 -0.91 51.64 1.11
CA PRO A 190 0.12 51.27 0.16
C PRO A 190 -0.44 51.31 -1.26
N SER A 191 0.24 52.10 -2.07
CA SER A 191 0.19 52.18 -3.52
C SER A 191 0.69 50.89 -4.19
N PHE A 192 0.00 50.50 -5.28
CA PHE A 192 0.48 49.68 -6.39
C PHE A 192 1.18 48.34 -6.05
N ASP A 193 0.40 47.27 -5.96
CA ASP A 193 0.84 45.98 -6.47
C ASP A 193 -0.32 45.22 -7.14
N SER A 194 -0.04 44.66 -8.31
CA SER A 194 -1.05 44.09 -9.21
C SER A 194 -1.18 42.59 -8.98
N SER A 195 -1.87 42.20 -7.91
CA SER A 195 -2.66 40.95 -7.75
C SER A 195 -3.14 40.87 -6.30
N PRO A 196 -4.44 40.66 -6.02
CA PRO A 196 -4.87 40.40 -4.65
C PRO A 196 -4.51 38.96 -4.31
N GLU A 197 -3.26 38.70 -3.94
CA GLU A 197 -2.96 37.51 -3.15
C GLU A 197 -3.65 37.71 -1.80
N ILE A 198 -4.86 37.19 -1.69
CA ILE A 198 -5.59 37.11 -0.41
C ILE A 198 -4.64 36.43 0.58
N SER A 199 -4.17 37.18 1.57
CA SER A 199 -3.32 36.65 2.64
C SER A 199 -4.19 35.73 3.49
N LEU A 200 -4.21 34.46 3.12
CA LEU A 200 -5.04 33.49 3.82
C LEU A 200 -4.53 33.30 5.24
N GLN A 201 -5.38 33.61 6.23
CA GLN A 201 -5.11 33.43 7.63
C GLN A 201 -4.93 31.95 7.97
N ASP A 202 -3.88 31.63 8.72
CA ASP A 202 -3.67 30.29 9.25
C ASP A 202 -4.68 29.97 10.36
N SER A 203 -5.24 28.76 10.31
CA SER A 203 -6.10 28.26 11.36
C SER A 203 -5.83 26.78 11.65
N ILE A 204 -6.25 26.38 12.84
CA ILE A 204 -6.17 24.99 13.26
C ILE A 204 -7.25 24.17 12.52
N HIS A 205 -6.86 23.05 11.94
CA HIS A 205 -7.74 22.09 11.28
C HIS A 205 -7.55 20.69 11.88
N LYS A 206 -8.66 19.98 12.06
CA LYS A 206 -8.66 18.56 12.37
C LYS A 206 -8.63 17.77 11.08
N LYS A 207 -7.59 16.96 10.88
CA LYS A 207 -7.45 16.01 9.77
C LYS A 207 -7.85 14.62 10.23
N THR A 208 -8.70 13.96 9.46
CA THR A 208 -9.09 12.56 9.64
C THR A 208 -8.75 11.76 8.40
N LEU A 209 -8.42 10.49 8.60
CA LEU A 209 -8.11 9.52 7.55
C LEU A 209 -9.04 8.31 7.71
N SER A 210 -9.47 7.72 6.60
CA SER A 210 -10.27 6.50 6.59
C SER A 210 -10.05 5.73 5.29
N PHE A 211 -10.45 4.46 5.23
CA PHE A 211 -10.53 3.73 3.97
C PHE A 211 -11.77 4.17 3.18
N ALA A 212 -11.54 4.63 1.95
CA ALA A 212 -12.57 4.87 0.95
C ALA A 212 -12.95 3.57 0.22
N SER A 213 -11.95 2.73 -0.08
CA SER A 213 -12.13 1.39 -0.61
C SER A 213 -11.05 0.46 -0.08
N LEU A 214 -11.40 -0.81 0.14
CA LEU A 214 -10.50 -1.85 0.64
C LEU A 214 -10.05 -2.79 -0.48
N PRO A 215 -8.83 -3.35 -0.41
CA PRO A 215 -8.30 -4.25 -1.44
C PRO A 215 -8.78 -5.70 -1.24
N LYS A 216 -8.63 -6.57 -2.26
CA LYS A 216 -8.87 -8.01 -2.06
C LYS A 216 -7.78 -8.62 -1.17
N TYR A 217 -6.53 -8.24 -1.43
CA TYR A 217 -5.39 -8.61 -0.59
C TYR A 217 -4.81 -7.35 0.03
N LEU A 218 -4.81 -7.31 1.36
CA LEU A 218 -4.24 -6.21 2.12
C LEU A 218 -2.77 -6.50 2.38
N CYS A 219 -1.90 -5.64 1.87
CA CYS A 219 -0.48 -5.66 2.15
C CYS A 219 -0.15 -4.59 3.20
N ILE A 220 0.50 -4.99 4.29
CA ILE A 220 0.93 -4.07 5.34
C ILE A 220 2.44 -4.15 5.47
N GLN A 221 3.15 -3.06 5.16
CA GLN A 221 4.57 -2.93 5.44
C GLN A 221 4.76 -2.41 6.85
N VAL A 222 5.72 -3.01 7.56
CA VAL A 222 6.08 -2.67 8.92
C VAL A 222 7.45 -1.99 8.91
N THR A 223 7.49 -0.68 9.09
CA THR A 223 8.71 0.11 9.06
C THR A 223 9.48 0.05 10.38
N ALA A 224 10.80 0.12 10.29
CA ALA A 224 11.66 0.29 11.45
C ALA A 224 11.36 1.60 12.16
N LEU A 225 11.62 1.66 13.47
CA LEU A 225 11.51 2.89 14.23
C LEU A 225 12.65 3.82 13.85
N TRP A 226 12.33 5.06 13.48
CA TRP A 226 13.33 6.11 13.29
C TRP A 226 13.70 6.70 14.65
N ASP A 227 14.99 6.72 15.00
CA ASP A 227 15.52 7.51 16.11
C ASP A 227 16.01 8.89 15.63
N PRO A 228 15.33 9.99 15.98
CA PRO A 228 15.75 11.32 15.57
C PRO A 228 17.07 11.75 16.23
N VAL A 229 17.49 11.12 17.33
CA VAL A 229 18.72 11.47 18.07
C VAL A 229 19.93 10.80 17.44
N SER A 230 19.87 9.49 17.19
CA SER A 230 20.97 8.77 16.55
C SER A 230 20.96 8.84 15.02
N VAL A 231 19.89 9.39 14.42
CA VAL A 231 19.67 9.44 12.96
C VAL A 231 19.75 8.05 12.31
N ASN A 232 19.43 7.02 13.10
CA ASN A 232 19.42 5.64 12.66
C ASN A 232 18.00 5.09 12.77
N SER A 233 17.65 4.22 11.82
CA SER A 233 16.53 3.32 11.99
C SER A 233 16.97 2.11 12.80
N PHE A 234 16.09 1.65 13.67
CA PHE A 234 16.30 0.41 14.40
C PHE A 234 15.01 -0.41 14.42
N ARG A 235 15.16 -1.70 14.14
CA ARG A 235 14.08 -2.66 14.38
C ARG A 235 14.17 -3.10 15.83
N ASN A 236 13.06 -2.98 16.55
CA ASN A 236 13.02 -3.48 17.91
C ASN A 236 13.14 -5.01 17.87
N LEU A 237 13.95 -5.57 18.78
CA LEU A 237 14.16 -7.02 18.91
C LEU A 237 12.98 -7.74 19.55
N ARG A 238 11.99 -7.00 20.08
CA ARG A 238 10.76 -7.56 20.60
C ARG A 238 9.89 -8.09 19.46
N PRO A 239 9.31 -9.30 19.58
CA PRO A 239 8.34 -9.80 18.62
C PRO A 239 7.16 -8.83 18.48
N TRP A 240 6.86 -8.45 17.24
CA TRP A 240 5.73 -7.58 16.93
C TRP A 240 4.49 -8.44 16.71
N ARG A 241 3.47 -8.30 17.56
CA ARG A 241 2.28 -9.15 17.57
C ARG A 241 1.26 -8.68 16.54
N TYR A 242 0.73 -9.62 15.77
CA TYR A 242 -0.34 -9.39 14.80
C TYR A 242 -1.37 -10.54 14.88
N PRO A 243 -2.65 -10.27 14.58
CA PRO A 243 -3.69 -11.27 14.68
C PRO A 243 -3.81 -12.10 13.40
N ASP A 244 -4.27 -13.35 13.54
CA ASP A 244 -4.64 -14.18 12.38
C ASP A 244 -5.88 -13.64 11.65
N CYS A 245 -6.77 -12.94 12.37
CA CYS A 245 -7.97 -12.30 11.83
C CYS A 245 -7.94 -10.80 12.17
N LEU A 246 -8.03 -9.95 11.16
CA LEU A 246 -7.96 -8.50 11.31
C LEU A 246 -9.27 -7.86 10.84
N ASP A 247 -9.96 -7.14 11.71
CA ASP A 247 -11.17 -6.39 11.34
C ASP A 247 -10.85 -4.92 11.05
N LEU A 248 -11.09 -4.49 9.80
CA LEU A 248 -10.88 -3.11 9.36
C LEU A 248 -12.16 -2.26 9.34
N SER A 249 -13.30 -2.78 9.79
CA SER A 249 -14.60 -2.12 9.69
C SER A 249 -14.57 -0.72 10.34
N LYS A 250 -13.92 -0.59 11.50
CA LYS A 250 -13.81 0.67 12.25
C LYS A 250 -13.03 1.79 11.53
N TYR A 251 -12.23 1.44 10.53
CA TYR A 251 -11.42 2.39 9.76
C TYR A 251 -12.06 2.76 8.42
N CYS A 252 -13.21 2.18 8.07
CA CYS A 252 -13.91 2.47 6.82
C CYS A 252 -14.75 3.75 6.95
N PHE A 253 -14.69 4.62 5.94
CA PHE A 253 -15.39 5.91 5.91
C PHE A 253 -16.89 5.78 6.26
N LEU A 254 -17.59 4.82 5.63
CA LEU A 254 -19.04 4.64 5.83
C LEU A 254 -19.42 4.24 7.26
N GLN A 255 -18.54 3.53 7.97
CA GLN A 255 -18.80 3.11 9.35
C GLN A 255 -18.83 4.31 10.31
N GLN A 256 -18.14 5.41 9.96
CA GLN A 256 -18.09 6.62 10.78
C GLN A 256 -19.44 7.36 10.84
N PHE A 257 -20.29 7.22 9.81
CA PHE A 257 -21.61 7.89 9.74
C PHE A 257 -22.76 6.99 10.17
N GLN A 258 -22.53 5.69 10.32
CA GLN A 258 -23.56 4.72 10.70
C GLN A 258 -22.99 3.71 11.71
N PRO A 259 -22.60 4.15 12.92
CA PRO A 259 -22.01 3.26 13.92
C PRO A 259 -22.96 2.10 14.30
N ASP A 260 -24.27 2.34 14.26
CA ASP A 260 -25.30 1.36 14.62
C ASP A 260 -25.68 0.39 13.49
N LYS A 261 -25.26 0.67 12.25
CA LYS A 261 -25.36 -0.31 11.16
C LYS A 261 -24.08 -1.12 11.13
N ILE A 262 -24.22 -2.42 11.38
CA ILE A 262 -23.17 -3.39 11.09
C ILE A 262 -23.03 -3.45 9.56
N ILE A 263 -22.16 -2.62 9.00
CA ILE A 263 -21.78 -2.73 7.59
C ILE A 263 -20.92 -3.99 7.50
N ASN A 264 -21.40 -5.00 6.76
CA ASN A 264 -20.72 -6.27 6.44
C ASN A 264 -19.24 -6.31 6.88
N SER A 265 -18.97 -7.03 7.96
CA SER A 265 -17.66 -7.10 8.61
C SER A 265 -16.52 -7.19 7.60
N LYS A 266 -15.53 -6.30 7.73
CA LYS A 266 -14.34 -6.23 6.88
C LYS A 266 -13.20 -7.01 7.52
N ILE A 267 -13.45 -8.30 7.76
CA ILE A 267 -12.49 -9.23 8.34
C ILE A 267 -11.54 -9.70 7.24
N TYR A 268 -10.26 -9.72 7.57
CA TYR A 268 -9.21 -10.29 6.77
C TYR A 268 -8.51 -11.41 7.55
N HIS A 269 -8.00 -12.41 6.84
CA HIS A 269 -7.24 -13.53 7.37
C HIS A 269 -5.78 -13.45 6.93
N LEU A 270 -4.86 -13.68 7.86
CA LEU A 270 -3.43 -13.68 7.60
C LEU A 270 -3.05 -14.93 6.77
N GLU A 271 -2.42 -14.70 5.62
CA GLU A 271 -2.07 -15.75 4.64
C GLU A 271 -0.56 -15.90 4.46
N ALA A 272 0.18 -14.80 4.55
CA ALA A 272 1.63 -14.82 4.41
C ALA A 272 2.30 -13.70 5.20
N ILE A 273 3.54 -13.94 5.58
CA ILE A 273 4.42 -12.99 6.24
C ILE A 273 5.74 -13.03 5.49
N ILE A 274 6.22 -11.87 5.02
CA ILE A 274 7.61 -11.72 4.59
C ILE A 274 8.40 -11.27 5.82
N VAL A 275 9.41 -12.05 6.17
CA VAL A 275 10.30 -11.78 7.30
C VAL A 275 11.63 -11.28 6.75
N HIS A 276 12.14 -10.22 7.37
CA HIS A 276 13.49 -9.72 7.14
C HIS A 276 14.34 -9.92 8.40
N VAL A 277 15.48 -10.57 8.26
CA VAL A 277 16.47 -10.74 9.33
C VAL A 277 17.77 -10.08 8.90
N GLY A 278 18.23 -9.11 9.68
CA GLY A 278 19.44 -8.35 9.38
C GLY A 278 19.32 -6.88 9.77
N PHE A 279 20.20 -6.07 9.20
CA PHE A 279 20.23 -4.62 9.33
C PHE A 279 19.50 -3.95 8.16
N ASP A 280 19.24 -2.65 8.24
CA ASP A 280 18.43 -1.98 7.22
C ASP A 280 19.08 -1.95 5.82
N ASN A 281 20.40 -2.12 5.73
CA ASN A 281 21.14 -2.16 4.48
C ASN A 281 21.58 -3.56 4.04
N CYS A 282 21.44 -4.58 4.90
CA CYS A 282 21.79 -5.95 4.55
C CYS A 282 21.09 -6.97 5.43
N GLY A 283 20.75 -8.10 4.84
CA GLY A 283 20.06 -9.15 5.58
C GLY A 283 19.64 -10.30 4.68
N HIS A 284 18.59 -10.96 5.14
CA HIS A 284 18.00 -12.10 4.47
C HIS A 284 16.48 -12.05 4.56
N TYR A 285 15.81 -12.36 3.45
CA TYR A 285 14.36 -12.46 3.38
C TYR A 285 13.95 -13.93 3.32
N TYR A 286 12.92 -14.27 4.08
CA TYR A 286 12.20 -15.53 3.89
C TYR A 286 10.70 -15.29 4.06
N THR A 287 9.89 -16.25 3.64
CA THR A 287 8.43 -16.12 3.71
C THR A 287 7.86 -17.20 4.61
N LEU A 288 6.93 -16.83 5.50
CA LEU A 288 6.01 -17.76 6.15
C LEU A 288 4.70 -17.72 5.37
N ARG A 289 4.16 -18.89 5.05
CA ARG A 289 2.93 -19.00 4.25
C ARG A 289 1.99 -20.03 4.83
N LYS A 290 0.70 -19.70 4.87
CA LYS A 290 -0.37 -20.60 5.24
C LYS A 290 -0.85 -21.38 4.02
N ILE A 291 -0.97 -22.69 4.15
CA ILE A 291 -1.52 -23.62 3.15
C ILE A 291 -2.31 -24.68 3.90
N ASP A 292 -3.59 -24.85 3.57
CA ASP A 292 -4.48 -25.83 4.21
C ASP A 292 -4.45 -25.77 5.76
N ASN A 293 -4.48 -24.54 6.30
CA ASN A 293 -4.36 -24.22 7.73
C ASN A 293 -3.04 -24.62 8.41
N ALA A 294 -2.04 -25.09 7.66
CA ALA A 294 -0.68 -25.31 8.15
C ALA A 294 0.25 -24.19 7.67
N TRP A 295 1.20 -23.82 8.52
CA TRP A 295 2.21 -22.82 8.20
C TRP A 295 3.49 -23.47 7.69
N TYR A 296 4.09 -22.85 6.68
CA TYR A 296 5.33 -23.28 6.07
C TYR A 296 6.30 -22.12 5.97
N MET A 297 7.53 -22.34 6.41
CA MET A 297 8.65 -21.45 6.15
C MET A 297 9.25 -21.81 4.80
N CYS A 298 9.33 -20.82 3.92
CA CYS A 298 9.96 -20.87 2.62
C CYS A 298 11.22 -20.00 2.69
N ASN A 299 12.36 -20.62 2.94
CA ASN A 299 13.66 -19.99 3.05
C ASN A 299 14.54 -20.49 1.88
N ASP A 300 14.54 -19.75 0.78
CA ASP A 300 15.17 -20.15 -0.48
C ASP A 300 14.76 -21.57 -0.93
N ALA A 301 15.72 -22.50 -1.00
CA ALA A 301 15.49 -23.89 -1.37
C ALA A 301 14.86 -24.72 -0.23
N LEU A 302 14.90 -24.23 1.01
CA LEU A 302 14.41 -24.94 2.18
C LEU A 302 12.94 -24.60 2.45
N ILE A 303 12.08 -25.61 2.34
CA ILE A 303 10.67 -25.50 2.72
C ILE A 303 10.42 -26.42 3.91
N GLN A 304 9.92 -25.86 5.01
CA GLN A 304 9.68 -26.59 6.25
C GLN A 304 8.34 -26.21 6.86
N ARG A 305 7.64 -27.18 7.45
CA ARG A 305 6.42 -26.90 8.22
C ARG A 305 6.79 -26.22 9.53
N VAL A 306 6.09 -25.13 9.86
CA VAL A 306 6.21 -24.43 11.14
C VAL A 306 5.28 -25.08 12.15
N LEU A 307 5.85 -25.56 13.26
CA LEU A 307 5.10 -26.25 14.30
C LEU A 307 4.65 -25.31 15.43
N THR A 308 5.40 -24.23 15.68
CA THR A 308 5.13 -23.27 16.76
C THR A 308 5.65 -21.88 16.41
N GLY A 309 4.93 -20.84 16.83
CA GLY A 309 5.42 -19.45 16.86
C GLY A 309 5.46 -18.75 15.50
N LEU A 310 4.38 -18.02 15.18
CA LEU A 310 4.34 -17.13 14.00
C LEU A 310 4.81 -15.73 14.31
N ASN A 311 4.68 -15.28 15.57
CA ASN A 311 5.18 -14.00 16.06
C ASN A 311 6.71 -14.02 16.11
N GLN A 312 7.32 -14.08 14.94
CA GLN A 312 8.75 -14.05 14.72
C GLN A 312 9.24 -12.60 14.78
N ASN A 313 10.46 -12.44 15.25
CA ASN A 313 11.17 -11.18 15.09
C ASN A 313 11.37 -10.90 13.60
N GLY A 314 11.16 -9.66 13.18
CA GLY A 314 11.47 -9.22 11.82
C GLY A 314 10.32 -9.35 10.81
N ALA A 315 9.07 -9.48 11.24
CA ALA A 315 7.93 -9.31 10.32
C ALA A 315 8.06 -7.98 9.57
N TYR A 316 8.19 -8.06 8.25
CA TYR A 316 8.44 -6.91 7.38
C TYR A 316 7.20 -6.55 6.55
N ILE A 317 6.57 -7.55 5.93
CA ILE A 317 5.30 -7.38 5.23
C ILE A 317 4.32 -8.45 5.72
N LEU A 318 3.13 -8.02 6.14
CA LEU A 318 2.00 -8.90 6.42
C LEU A 318 1.05 -8.89 5.23
N LEU A 319 0.63 -10.09 4.81
CA LEU A 319 -0.32 -10.29 3.72
C LEU A 319 -1.60 -10.90 4.26
N TYR A 320 -2.69 -10.16 4.08
CA TYR A 320 -4.02 -10.48 4.55
C TYR A 320 -4.96 -10.66 3.37
N THR A 321 -5.87 -11.63 3.40
CA THR A 321 -6.92 -11.82 2.38
C THR A 321 -8.30 -11.70 3.00
N ARG A 322 -9.29 -11.29 2.22
CA ARG A 322 -10.67 -11.09 2.67
C ARG A 322 -11.54 -12.31 2.44
#